data_AF-A0A925FT69-F1
#
_entry.id   AF-A0A925FT69-F1
#
_cell.length_a   1.000
_cell.length_b   1.000
_cell.length_c   1.000
_cell.angle_alpha   90.00
_cell.angle_beta   90.00
_cell.angle_gamma   90.00
#
_symmetry.space_group_name_H-M   'P 1'
#
loop_
_entity.id
_entity.type
_entity.pdbx_description
1 polymer ?
#
loop_
_entity_poly.entity_id
_entity_poly.type
_entity_poly.pdbx_seq_one_letter_code
_entity_poly.pdbx_strand_id
1 'polypeptide(L)'
;MKPEFTKKLLKWNLRSNTRQMPWKGEKDPYRIWLSEIILQQTRVEQGLTYYENFIKTFPDIHSLAAADEQQVFKLWEGLGYYSRCKNLIATAREISKNLNGVFPDNYNDILALKGIGPYTASAIASFA
;
A
#
# COMPACT_ATOMS: atom_id res chain seq x y z
N MET A 1 -4.20 -25.55 -5.76
CA MET A 1 -4.30 -25.03 -7.13
C MET A 1 -3.62 -26.02 -8.07
N LYS A 2 -4.18 -26.37 -9.24
CA LYS A 2 -3.52 -27.34 -10.14
C LYS A 2 -2.20 -26.74 -10.66
N PRO A 3 -1.04 -27.43 -10.58
CA PRO A 3 0.26 -26.87 -10.99
C PRO A 3 0.28 -26.27 -12.40
N GLU A 4 -0.47 -26.86 -13.32
CA GLU A 4 -0.58 -26.41 -14.71
C GLU A 4 -1.29 -25.04 -14.87
N PHE A 5 -2.25 -24.73 -13.99
CA PHE A 5 -2.89 -23.41 -14.01
C PHE A 5 -1.89 -22.32 -13.61
N THR A 6 -1.18 -22.52 -12.49
CA THR A 6 -0.18 -21.58 -11.99
C THR A 6 0.92 -21.33 -13.01
N LYS A 7 1.47 -22.38 -13.63
CA LYS A 7 2.50 -22.25 -14.68
C LYS A 7 2.01 -21.42 -15.87
N LYS A 8 0.78 -21.66 -16.35
CA LYS A 8 0.21 -20.91 -17.48
C LYS A 8 -0.02 -19.44 -17.13
N LEU A 9 -0.57 -19.16 -15.95
CA LEU A 9 -0.81 -17.80 -15.47
C LEU A 9 0.50 -17.02 -15.32
N LEU A 10 1.52 -17.62 -14.70
CA LEU A 10 2.83 -16.99 -14.55
C LEU A 10 3.51 -16.76 -15.91
N LYS A 11 3.43 -17.71 -16.84
CA LYS A 11 3.96 -17.56 -18.20
C LYS A 11 3.29 -16.42 -18.96
N TRP A 12 1.97 -16.30 -18.87
CA TRP A 12 1.23 -15.17 -19.46
C TRP A 12 1.62 -13.85 -18.81
N ASN A 13 1.70 -13.80 -17.47
CA ASN A 13 2.09 -12.60 -16.74
C ASN A 13 3.49 -12.13 -17.14
N LEU A 14 4.43 -13.05 -17.32
CA LEU A 14 5.80 -12.74 -17.71
C LEU A 14 5.93 -12.29 -19.17
N ARG A 15 5.15 -12.89 -20.09
CA ARG A 15 5.36 -12.70 -21.53
C ARG A 15 4.39 -11.74 -22.21
N SER A 16 3.22 -11.53 -21.63
CA SER A 16 2.09 -10.88 -22.32
C SER A 16 1.42 -9.79 -21.49
N ASN A 17 1.63 -9.74 -20.17
CA ASN A 17 1.09 -8.67 -19.34
C ASN A 17 1.95 -7.40 -19.46
N THR A 18 1.46 -6.42 -20.22
CA THR A 18 2.16 -5.14 -20.46
C THR A 18 1.74 -4.02 -19.50
N ARG A 19 0.83 -4.27 -18.54
CA ARG A 19 0.36 -3.25 -17.60
C ARG A 19 1.50 -2.82 -16.68
N GLN A 20 1.98 -1.60 -16.88
CA GLN A 20 2.95 -0.95 -16.00
C GLN A 20 2.22 -0.39 -14.77
N MET A 21 2.71 -0.73 -13.58
CA MET A 21 2.26 -0.17 -12.32
C MET A 21 3.49 -0.07 -11.41
N PRO A 22 3.80 1.08 -10.81
CA PRO A 22 5.07 1.28 -10.09
C PRO A 22 5.20 0.39 -8.84
N TRP A 23 4.09 -0.08 -8.28
CA TRP A 23 4.06 -1.03 -7.16
C TRP A 23 4.20 -2.51 -7.59
N LYS A 24 4.20 -2.84 -8.89
CA LYS A 24 4.44 -4.22 -9.33
C LYS A 24 5.91 -4.61 -9.13
N GLY A 25 6.15 -5.62 -8.31
CA GLY A 25 7.50 -6.08 -7.98
C GLY A 25 8.20 -5.22 -6.94
N GLU A 26 7.51 -4.23 -6.37
CA GLU A 26 7.96 -3.49 -5.20
C GLU A 26 8.09 -4.46 -4.01
N LYS A 27 9.12 -4.22 -3.19
CA LYS A 27 9.46 -5.01 -2.01
C LYS A 27 9.40 -4.21 -0.72
N ASP A 28 9.31 -2.89 -0.82
CA ASP A 28 9.13 -2.04 0.35
C ASP A 28 7.68 -2.17 0.90
N PRO A 29 7.50 -2.68 2.15
CA PRO A 29 6.19 -2.82 2.77
C PRO A 29 5.41 -1.51 2.84
N TYR A 30 6.09 -0.38 3.06
CA TYR A 30 5.46 0.94 3.13
C TYR A 30 4.78 1.29 1.81
N ARG A 31 5.49 1.05 0.70
CA ARG A 31 5.04 1.37 -0.66
C ARG A 31 3.93 0.43 -1.11
N ILE A 32 4.07 -0.86 -0.83
CA ILE A 32 3.01 -1.85 -1.07
C ILE A 32 1.75 -1.44 -0.31
N TRP A 33 1.85 -1.22 1.01
CA TRP A 33 0.73 -0.80 1.84
C TRP A 33 0.04 0.46 1.34
N LEU A 34 0.81 1.51 1.04
CA LEU A 34 0.29 2.77 0.51
C LEU A 34 -0.49 2.55 -0.79
N SER A 35 0.07 1.76 -1.73
CA SER A 35 -0.62 1.44 -2.99
C SER A 35 -1.93 0.70 -2.76
N GLU A 36 -1.96 -0.27 -1.85
CA GLU A 36 -3.17 -1.04 -1.53
C GLU A 36 -4.24 -0.15 -0.90
N ILE A 37 -3.87 0.75 0.03
CA ILE A 37 -4.83 1.68 0.66
C ILE A 37 -5.39 2.66 -0.37
N ILE A 38 -4.57 3.21 -1.27
CA ILE A 38 -5.01 4.13 -2.33
C ILE A 38 -5.97 3.42 -3.30
N LEU A 39 -5.66 2.19 -3.70
CA LEU A 39 -6.40 1.45 -4.72
C LEU A 39 -7.69 0.79 -4.20
N GLN A 40 -7.94 0.79 -2.89
CA GLN A 40 -9.23 0.39 -2.35
C GLN A 40 -10.36 1.21 -2.98
N GLN A 41 -11.22 0.55 -3.74
CA GLN A 41 -12.33 1.16 -4.47
C GLN A 41 -11.94 2.35 -5.36
N THR A 42 -10.69 2.39 -5.82
CA THR A 42 -10.15 3.44 -6.69
C THR A 42 -9.52 2.80 -7.91
N ARG A 43 -9.80 3.33 -9.12
CA ARG A 43 -9.23 2.79 -10.36
C ARG A 43 -7.73 3.09 -10.42
N VAL A 44 -6.97 2.19 -11.05
CA VAL A 44 -5.50 2.32 -11.19
C VAL A 44 -5.10 3.65 -11.84
N GLU A 45 -5.78 4.06 -12.91
CA GLU A 45 -5.48 5.31 -13.63
C GLU A 45 -5.56 6.54 -12.72
N GLN A 46 -6.54 6.57 -11.81
CA GLN A 46 -6.66 7.65 -10.83
C GLN A 46 -5.63 7.47 -9.70
N GLY A 47 -5.55 6.27 -9.12
CA GLY A 47 -4.69 6.00 -7.96
C GLY A 47 -3.20 6.19 -8.23
N LEU A 48 -2.75 6.02 -9.48
CA LEU A 48 -1.34 6.16 -9.87
C LEU A 48 -0.78 7.54 -9.53
N THR A 49 -1.44 8.61 -9.97
CA THR A 49 -0.99 9.99 -9.72
C THR A 49 -0.93 10.29 -8.23
N TYR A 50 -1.88 9.80 -7.44
CA TYR A 50 -1.86 9.98 -5.98
C TYR A 50 -0.71 9.22 -5.36
N TYR A 51 -0.51 7.95 -5.72
CA TYR A 51 0.59 7.15 -5.22
C TYR A 51 1.96 7.81 -5.46
N GLU A 52 2.20 8.29 -6.69
CA GLU A 52 3.44 8.98 -7.04
C GLU A 52 3.65 10.27 -6.24
N ASN A 53 2.60 11.08 -6.07
CA ASN A 53 2.65 12.29 -5.27
C ASN A 53 2.90 12.01 -3.77
N PHE A 54 2.28 10.96 -3.24
CA PHE A 54 2.49 10.52 -1.86
C PHE A 54 3.92 10.05 -1.64
N ILE A 55 4.45 9.14 -2.46
CA ILE A 55 5.83 8.64 -2.35
C ILE A 55 6.85 9.77 -2.52
N LYS A 56 6.58 10.73 -3.42
CA LYS A 56 7.45 11.89 -3.62
C LYS A 56 7.48 12.80 -2.40
N THR A 57 6.34 13.00 -1.74
CA THR A 57 6.23 13.91 -0.59
C THR A 57 6.65 13.24 0.71
N PHE A 58 6.31 11.96 0.86
CA PHE A 58 6.57 11.11 2.01
C PHE A 58 7.30 9.85 1.54
N PRO A 59 8.63 9.91 1.38
CA PRO A 59 9.41 8.79 0.82
C PRO A 59 9.45 7.54 1.71
N ASP A 60 9.17 7.69 3.01
CA ASP A 60 9.19 6.62 4.00
C ASP A 60 8.08 6.78 5.06
N ILE A 61 7.90 5.75 5.89
CA ILE A 61 6.87 5.73 6.94
C ILE A 61 7.06 6.86 7.98
N HIS A 62 8.31 7.26 8.28
CA HIS A 62 8.60 8.27 9.28
C HIS A 62 8.19 9.66 8.78
N SER A 63 8.46 9.96 7.51
CA SER A 63 8.05 11.20 6.86
C SER A 63 6.52 11.33 6.80
N LEU A 64 5.79 10.25 6.50
CA LEU A 64 4.33 10.26 6.56
C LEU A 64 3.80 10.41 8.00
N ALA A 65 4.43 9.74 8.96
CA ALA A 65 4.03 9.79 10.37
C ALA A 65 4.21 11.19 10.99
N ALA A 66 5.29 11.89 10.60
CA ALA A 66 5.63 13.22 11.08
C ALA A 66 4.86 14.35 10.39
N ALA A 67 4.19 14.06 9.27
CA ALA A 67 3.45 15.06 8.51
C ALA A 67 2.28 15.67 9.30
N ASP A 68 2.02 16.93 9.03
CA ASP A 68 0.78 17.58 9.48
C ASP A 68 -0.43 16.91 8.81
N GLU A 69 -1.49 16.66 9.58
CA GLU A 69 -2.66 15.95 9.06
C GLU A 69 -3.30 16.70 7.89
N GLN A 70 -3.33 18.03 7.92
CA GLN A 70 -3.94 18.83 6.86
C GLN A 70 -3.16 18.67 5.55
N GLN A 71 -1.83 18.56 5.61
CA GLN A 71 -1.01 18.28 4.43
C GLN A 71 -1.36 16.92 3.82
N VAL A 72 -1.51 15.88 4.65
CA VAL A 72 -1.87 14.53 4.17
C VAL A 72 -3.28 14.53 3.59
N PHE A 73 -4.25 15.18 4.25
CA PHE A 73 -5.61 15.33 3.73
C PHE A 73 -5.65 16.09 2.41
N LYS A 74 -4.83 17.12 2.25
CA LYS A 74 -4.74 17.90 1.01
C LYS A 74 -4.23 17.04 -0.14
N LEU A 75 -3.23 16.20 0.10
CA LEU A 75 -2.76 15.22 -0.89
C LEU A 75 -3.79 14.14 -1.20
N TRP A 76 -4.66 13.81 -0.24
CA TRP A 76 -5.75 12.83 -0.41
C TRP A 76 -7.00 13.40 -1.10
N GLU A 77 -7.08 14.73 -1.27
CA GLU A 77 -8.26 15.41 -1.79
C GLU A 77 -8.67 14.85 -3.16
N GLY A 78 -9.93 14.45 -3.30
CA GLY A 78 -10.47 13.86 -4.54
C GLY A 78 -10.45 12.32 -4.61
N LEU A 79 -9.72 11.61 -3.74
CA LEU A 79 -9.78 10.14 -3.66
C LEU A 79 -11.04 9.60 -2.97
N GLY A 80 -11.75 10.43 -2.21
CA GLY A 80 -12.90 10.02 -1.40
C GLY A 80 -12.52 9.05 -0.27
N TYR A 81 -13.55 8.54 0.43
CA TYR A 81 -13.40 7.61 1.57
C TYR A 81 -12.33 8.08 2.58
N TYR A 82 -12.48 9.28 3.12
CA TYR A 82 -11.51 9.93 4.01
C TYR A 82 -11.20 9.18 5.31
N SER A 83 -12.01 8.18 5.69
CA SER A 83 -11.66 7.23 6.74
C SER A 83 -10.37 6.45 6.43
N ARG A 84 -10.08 6.16 5.15
CA ARG A 84 -8.82 5.55 4.71
C ARG A 84 -7.64 6.46 5.02
N CYS A 85 -7.73 7.75 4.69
CA CYS A 85 -6.69 8.74 5.00
C CYS A 85 -6.45 8.85 6.52
N LYS A 86 -7.53 8.92 7.32
CA LYS A 86 -7.44 8.92 8.79
C LYS A 86 -6.70 7.70 9.33
N ASN A 87 -7.04 6.51 8.82
CA ASN A 87 -6.39 5.27 9.23
C ASN A 87 -4.94 5.21 8.74
N LEU A 88 -4.66 5.67 7.52
CA LEU A 88 -3.31 5.76 6.96
C LEU A 88 -2.38 6.56 7.90
N ILE A 89 -2.80 7.76 8.32
CA ILE A 89 -2.02 8.60 9.24
C ILE A 89 -1.82 7.90 10.59
N ALA A 90 -2.90 7.36 11.17
CA ALA A 90 -2.85 6.69 12.47
C ALA A 90 -1.89 5.50 12.46
N THR A 91 -1.98 4.64 11.44
CA THR A 91 -1.13 3.47 11.27
C THR A 91 0.32 3.85 10.97
N ALA A 92 0.56 4.90 10.17
CA ALA A 92 1.92 5.39 9.95
C ALA A 92 2.59 5.84 11.25
N ARG A 93 1.86 6.56 12.11
CA ARG A 93 2.34 6.98 13.42
C ARG A 93 2.59 5.81 14.36
N GLU A 94 1.71 4.81 14.35
CA GLU A 94 1.87 3.59 15.13
C GLU A 94 3.13 2.82 14.72
N ILE A 95 3.33 2.57 13.43
CA ILE A 95 4.50 1.85 12.91
C ILE A 95 5.78 2.65 13.18
N SER A 96 5.78 3.94 12.88
CA SER A 96 6.93 4.82 13.10
C SER A 96 7.37 4.85 14.58
N LYS A 97 6.41 5.00 15.51
CA LYS A 97 6.69 5.18 16.94
C LYS A 97 6.90 3.87 17.69
N ASN A 98 6.03 2.89 17.49
CA ASN A 98 5.99 1.67 18.32
C ASN A 98 6.75 0.51 17.68
N LEU A 99 6.93 0.51 16.36
CA LEU A 99 7.62 -0.54 15.62
C LEU A 99 8.92 -0.04 14.96
N ASN A 100 9.41 1.13 15.37
CA ASN A 100 10.64 1.75 14.84
C ASN A 100 10.66 1.88 13.30
N GLY A 101 9.50 2.12 12.69
CA GLY A 101 9.37 2.24 11.24
C GLY A 101 9.36 0.91 10.47
N VAL A 102 9.36 -0.22 11.17
CA VAL A 102 9.38 -1.55 10.55
C VAL A 102 7.98 -2.14 10.53
N PHE A 103 7.48 -2.51 9.34
CA PHE A 103 6.23 -3.25 9.22
C PHE A 103 6.42 -4.66 9.81
N PRO A 104 5.40 -5.23 10.49
CA PRO A 104 5.44 -6.62 10.90
C PRO A 104 5.60 -7.53 9.68
N ASP A 105 6.31 -8.65 9.86
CA ASP A 105 6.64 -9.62 8.81
C ASP A 105 5.67 -10.80 8.73
N ASN A 106 4.66 -10.84 9.61
CA ASN A 106 3.67 -11.89 9.68
C ASN A 106 2.25 -11.35 9.50
N TYR A 107 1.41 -12.17 8.86
CA TYR A 107 0.05 -11.80 8.48
C TYR A 107 -0.81 -11.31 9.65
N ASN A 108 -0.72 -11.95 10.82
CA ASN A 108 -1.59 -11.64 11.95
C ASN A 108 -1.28 -10.25 12.53
N ASP A 109 0.00 -9.92 12.66
CA ASP A 109 0.41 -8.61 13.18
C ASP A 109 0.14 -7.50 12.16
N ILE A 110 0.31 -7.76 10.85
CA ILE A 110 -0.10 -6.82 9.80
C ILE A 110 -1.61 -6.59 9.85
N LEU A 111 -2.42 -7.64 10.04
CA LEU A 111 -3.87 -7.54 10.11
C LEU A 111 -4.35 -6.76 11.35
N ALA A 112 -3.58 -6.75 12.43
CA ALA A 112 -3.90 -6.01 13.64
C ALA A 112 -3.80 -4.48 13.47
N LEU A 113 -3.05 -4.01 12.45
CA LEU A 113 -2.88 -2.59 12.17
C LEU A 113 -4.19 -1.94 11.71
N LYS A 114 -4.42 -0.70 12.15
CA LYS A 114 -5.66 0.01 11.88
C LYS A 114 -5.90 0.21 10.38
N GLY A 115 -7.13 -0.08 9.93
CA GLY A 115 -7.52 0.10 8.53
C GLY A 115 -6.93 -0.92 7.56
N ILE A 116 -6.22 -1.95 8.06
CA ILE A 116 -5.75 -3.07 7.27
C ILE A 116 -6.76 -4.23 7.41
N GLY A 117 -7.33 -4.65 6.28
CA GLY A 117 -8.19 -5.83 6.21
C GLY A 117 -7.45 -7.06 5.69
N PRO A 118 -8.10 -8.24 5.64
CA PRO A 118 -7.49 -9.50 5.22
C PRO A 118 -6.78 -9.44 3.85
N TYR A 119 -7.36 -8.70 2.91
CA TYR A 119 -6.78 -8.51 1.57
C TYR A 119 -5.46 -7.72 1.62
N THR A 120 -5.46 -6.54 2.24
CA THR A 120 -4.25 -5.71 2.35
C THR A 120 -3.16 -6.40 3.17
N ALA A 121 -3.54 -7.11 4.24
CA ALA A 121 -2.58 -7.89 5.02
C ALA A 121 -1.94 -9.01 4.19
N SER A 122 -2.74 -9.74 3.41
CA SER A 122 -2.24 -10.78 2.51
C SER A 122 -1.32 -10.20 1.42
N ALA A 123 -1.67 -9.03 0.87
CA ALA A 123 -0.87 -8.37 -0.15
C ALA A 123 0.50 -7.97 0.40
N ILE A 124 0.56 -7.32 1.57
CA ILE A 124 1.83 -6.95 2.21
C ILE A 124 2.65 -8.22 2.50
N ALA A 125 2.06 -9.22 3.17
CA ALA A 125 2.77 -10.44 3.56
C ALA A 125 3.25 -11.29 2.36
N SER A 126 2.64 -11.14 1.18
CA SER A 126 3.02 -11.90 -0.02
C SER A 126 4.02 -11.16 -0.91
N PHE A 127 3.98 -9.83 -0.90
CA PHE A 127 4.77 -9.01 -1.82
C PHE A 127 6.03 -8.43 -1.18
N ALA A 128 6.01 -8.09 0.11
CA ALA A 128 7.20 -7.63 0.83
C ALA A 128 8.26 -8.73 0.90
#